data_AF-A0A429EJI0-F1
#
_entry.id   AF-A0A429EJI0-F1
#
_cell.length_a   1.000
_cell.length_b   1.000
_cell.length_c   1.000
_cell.angle_alpha   90.00
_cell.angle_beta   90.00
_cell.angle_gamma   90.00
#
_symmetry.space_group_name_H-M   'P 1'
#
loop_
_entity.id
_entity.type
_entity.pdbx_description
1 polymer ?
#
loop_
_entity_poly.entity_id
_entity_poly.type
_entity_poly.pdbx_seq_one_letter_code
_entity_poly.pdbx_strand_id
1 'polypeptide(L)'
;MPTPIRTPGQRAEGEAGKADAAKAAPKRINVAVNPETMAALQKVMDRENVSLTEAVRRLVGYGEVLYRAVREDDEELLLKRGTTTRQVIIL
;
A
#
# COMPACT_ATOMS: atom_id res chain seq x y z
N MET A 1 46.51 28.05 31.60
CA MET A 1 45.30 27.22 31.48
C MET A 1 44.25 27.72 32.47
N PRO A 2 43.11 28.24 32.01
CA PRO A 2 41.94 28.39 32.84
C PRO A 2 40.79 27.51 32.33
N THR A 3 40.30 26.63 33.21
CA THR A 3 39.13 25.76 33.00
C THR A 3 37.85 26.50 33.41
N PRO A 4 36.75 26.47 32.63
CA PRO A 4 35.44 26.88 33.13
C PRO A 4 34.57 25.66 33.51
N ILE A 5 34.36 25.55 34.82
CA ILE A 5 33.11 25.29 35.58
C ILE A 5 32.00 24.46 34.90
N ARG A 6 31.72 23.28 35.47
CA ARG A 6 30.50 22.47 35.24
C ARG A 6 29.28 23.12 35.92
N THR A 7 28.20 23.31 35.18
CA THR A 7 26.87 23.64 35.72
C THR A 7 26.14 22.36 36.18
N PRO A 8 25.63 22.28 37.42
CA PRO A 8 24.76 21.18 37.86
C PRO A 8 23.27 21.62 37.92
N GLY A 9 22.38 20.77 37.38
CA GLY A 9 20.92 20.92 37.40
C GLY A 9 20.38 20.96 35.96
N GLN A 10 19.53 20.05 35.46
CA GLN A 10 18.50 19.21 36.08
C GLN A 10 18.52 17.80 35.47
N ARG A 11 18.41 16.79 36.34
CA ARG A 11 17.79 15.50 36.02
C ARG A 11 16.32 15.58 36.42
N ALA A 12 15.46 15.02 35.59
CA ALA A 12 14.26 14.22 35.90
C ALA A 12 13.24 14.48 34.77
N GLU A 13 13.04 13.54 33.84
CA GLU A 13 12.15 12.37 33.96
C GLU A 13 10.88 12.62 33.15
N GLY A 14 10.50 11.62 32.37
CA GLY A 14 9.15 11.46 31.87
C GLY A 14 8.87 12.12 30.53
N GLU A 15 9.03 11.33 29.46
CA GLU A 15 7.86 11.05 28.62
C GLU A 15 8.10 9.75 27.85
N ALA A 16 7.52 8.68 28.40
CA ALA A 16 7.13 7.51 27.64
C ALA A 16 6.10 7.96 26.59
N GLY A 17 6.58 8.38 25.43
CA GLY A 17 5.77 8.90 24.35
C GLY A 17 5.91 8.04 23.11
N LYS A 18 5.09 6.99 23.04
CA LYS A 18 4.66 6.24 21.84
C LYS A 18 5.79 5.75 20.92
N ALA A 19 5.90 4.43 20.83
CA ALA A 19 6.35 3.80 19.61
C ALA A 19 5.44 4.26 18.46
N ASP A 20 5.79 5.36 17.82
CA ASP A 20 5.41 5.65 16.45
C ASP A 20 5.96 4.48 15.65
N ALA A 21 5.09 3.52 15.33
CA ALA A 21 5.30 2.66 14.19
C ALA A 21 5.45 3.63 13.02
N ALA A 22 6.70 4.02 12.74
CA ALA A 22 7.04 4.99 11.71
C ALA A 22 6.38 4.50 10.44
N LYS A 23 5.25 5.13 10.10
CA LYS A 23 4.49 4.85 8.88
C LYS A 23 5.51 5.07 7.78
N ALA A 24 6.03 3.97 7.21
CA ALA A 24 7.12 4.04 6.27
C ALA A 24 6.75 5.06 5.19
N ALA A 25 7.59 6.06 5.01
CA ALA A 25 7.29 7.14 4.08
C ALA A 25 7.02 6.52 2.69
N PRO A 26 6.01 7.02 1.94
CA PRO A 26 5.68 6.45 0.64
C PRO A 26 6.91 6.44 -0.28
N LYS A 27 7.32 5.26 -0.75
CA LYS A 27 8.38 5.13 -1.74
C LYS A 27 7.84 5.55 -3.10
N ARG A 28 8.54 6.47 -3.77
CA ARG A 28 8.20 6.86 -5.16
C ARG A 28 8.75 5.82 -6.13
N ILE A 29 7.92 5.43 -7.10
CA ILE A 29 8.28 4.46 -8.14
C ILE A 29 7.94 5.12 -9.48
N ASN A 30 8.91 5.15 -10.40
CA ASN A 30 8.69 5.58 -11.78
C ASN A 30 8.53 4.32 -12.65
N VAL A 31 7.41 4.21 -13.35
CA VAL A 31 7.08 3.03 -14.17
C VAL A 31 6.59 3.50 -15.52
N ALA A 32 7.10 2.88 -16.59
CA ALA A 32 6.54 3.05 -17.92
C ALA A 32 5.26 2.19 -18.05
N VAL A 33 4.18 2.79 -18.52
CA VAL A 33 2.89 2.14 -18.67
C VAL A 33 2.42 2.26 -20.11
N ASN A 34 1.80 1.20 -20.64
CA ASN A 34 1.22 1.22 -21.97
C ASN A 34 -0.17 1.90 -21.97
N PRO A 35 -0.73 2.24 -23.14
CA PRO A 35 -2.05 2.88 -23.22
C PRO A 35 -3.18 2.05 -22.59
N GLU A 36 -3.10 0.73 -22.67
CA GLU A 36 -4.11 -0.18 -22.09
C GLU A 36 -4.13 -0.12 -20.56
N THR A 37 -2.96 -0.08 -19.94
CA THR A 37 -2.81 0.08 -18.48
C THR A 37 -3.35 1.44 -18.05
N MET A 38 -3.03 2.50 -18.79
CA MET A 38 -3.57 3.84 -18.51
C MET A 38 -5.10 3.86 -18.62
N ALA A 39 -5.68 3.21 -19.63
CA ALA A 39 -7.12 3.10 -19.77
C ALA A 39 -7.77 2.32 -18.61
N ALA A 40 -7.12 1.27 -18.10
CA ALA A 40 -7.59 0.54 -16.93
C ALA A 40 -7.56 1.41 -15.66
N LEU A 41 -6.49 2.18 -15.45
CA LEU A 41 -6.37 3.13 -14.34
C LEU A 41 -7.46 4.21 -14.42
N GLN A 42 -7.68 4.79 -15.60
CA GLN A 42 -8.69 5.83 -15.81
C GLN A 42 -10.10 5.32 -15.48
N LYS A 43 -10.45 4.09 -15.87
CA LYS A 43 -11.75 3.49 -15.52
C LYS A 43 -12.00 3.44 -14.01
N VAL A 44 -10.96 3.14 -13.22
CA VAL A 44 -11.07 3.11 -11.75
C VAL A 44 -11.19 4.52 -11.20
N MET A 45 -10.38 5.45 -11.70
CA MET A 45 -10.45 6.86 -11.32
C MET A 45 -11.85 7.44 -11.54
N ASP A 46 -12.43 7.21 -12.72
CA ASP A 46 -13.76 7.73 -13.08
C ASP A 46 -14.87 7.05 -12.29
N ARG A 47 -14.82 5.72 -12.17
CA ARG A 47 -15.87 4.94 -11.50
C ARG A 47 -15.93 5.18 -10.00
N GLU A 48 -14.77 5.34 -9.37
CA GLU A 48 -14.65 5.43 -7.92
C GLU A 48 -14.35 6.86 -7.46
N ASN A 49 -14.23 7.80 -8.39
CA ASN A 49 -13.90 9.21 -8.18
C ASN A 49 -12.63 9.39 -7.31
N VAL A 50 -11.54 8.76 -7.73
CA VAL A 50 -10.26 8.75 -7.00
C VAL A 50 -9.08 9.23 -7.85
N SER A 51 -8.01 9.62 -7.16
CA SER A 51 -6.76 10.00 -7.81
C SER A 51 -6.06 8.79 -8.45
N LEU A 52 -5.13 9.06 -9.38
CA LEU A 52 -4.29 8.03 -10.00
C LEU A 52 -3.55 7.18 -8.96
N THR A 53 -2.99 7.81 -7.92
CA THR A 53 -2.28 7.11 -6.84
C THR A 53 -3.17 6.11 -6.12
N GLU A 54 -4.41 6.49 -5.81
CA GLU A 54 -5.36 5.60 -5.15
C GLU A 54 -5.88 4.51 -6.08
N ALA A 55 -6.09 4.82 -7.36
CA ALA A 55 -6.44 3.82 -8.37
C ALA A 55 -5.35 2.74 -8.49
N VAL A 56 -4.07 3.14 -8.55
CA VAL A 56 -2.92 2.21 -8.54
C VAL A 56 -2.91 1.39 -7.25
N ARG A 57 -3.03 2.03 -6.08
CA ARG A 57 -3.03 1.31 -4.80
C ARG A 57 -4.13 0.25 -4.72
N ARG A 58 -5.34 0.57 -5.15
CA ARG A 58 -6.48 -0.35 -5.14
C ARG A 58 -6.26 -1.53 -6.08
N LEU A 59 -5.85 -1.27 -7.32
CA LEU A 59 -5.60 -2.33 -8.29
C LEU A 59 -4.43 -3.23 -7.88
N VAL A 60 -3.37 -2.68 -7.27
CA VAL A 60 -2.29 -3.48 -6.69
C VAL A 60 -2.82 -4.35 -5.55
N GLY A 61 -3.66 -3.82 -4.66
CA GLY A 61 -4.27 -4.61 -3.59
C GLY A 61 -5.16 -5.74 -4.10
N TYR A 62 -5.96 -5.50 -5.14
CA TYR A 62 -6.73 -6.57 -5.79
C TYR A 62 -5.83 -7.60 -6.45
N GLY A 63 -4.75 -7.15 -7.10
CA GLY A 63 -3.73 -8.01 -7.70
C GLY A 63 -3.02 -8.88 -6.67
N GLU A 64 -2.74 -8.37 -5.46
CA GLU A 64 -2.14 -9.14 -4.37
C GLU A 64 -3.03 -10.33 -3.97
N VAL A 65 -4.33 -10.09 -3.76
CA VAL A 65 -5.29 -11.15 -3.41
C VAL A 65 -5.35 -12.22 -4.51
N LEU A 66 -5.45 -11.80 -5.78
CA LEU A 66 -5.49 -12.71 -6.92
C LEU A 66 -4.19 -13.51 -7.07
N TYR A 67 -3.05 -12.83 -6.90
CA TYR A 67 -1.74 -13.45 -7.03
C TYR A 67 -1.54 -14.54 -5.98
N ARG A 68 -1.82 -14.25 -4.70
CA ARG A 68 -1.69 -15.24 -3.62
C ARG A 68 -2.58 -16.46 -3.86
N ALA A 69 -3.88 -16.22 -4.10
CA ALA A 69 -4.83 -17.30 -4.33
C ALA A 69 -4.38 -18.24 -5.47
N VAL A 70 -3.98 -17.68 -6.62
CA VAL A 70 -3.65 -18.50 -7.80
C VAL A 70 -2.22 -19.06 -7.78
N ARG A 71 -1.24 -18.33 -7.25
CA ARG A 71 0.19 -18.67 -7.39
C ARG A 71 0.85 -19.16 -6.12
N GLU A 72 0.33 -18.79 -4.95
CA GLU A 72 0.89 -19.23 -3.65
C GLU A 72 0.07 -20.37 -3.05
N ASP A 73 -1.26 -20.30 -3.17
CA ASP A 73 -2.18 -21.22 -2.50
C ASP A 73 -2.84 -22.26 -3.46
N ASP A 74 -2.57 -22.18 -4.77
CA ASP A 74 -3.13 -23.04 -5.82
C ASP A 74 -4.69 -23.12 -5.81
N GLU A 75 -5.35 -22.03 -5.42
CA GLU A 75 -6.81 -21.91 -5.35
C GLU A 75 -7.45 -21.59 -6.71
N GLU A 76 -8.71 -22.02 -6.88
CA GLU A 76 -9.52 -21.66 -8.05
C GLU A 76 -10.30 -20.36 -7.83
N LEU A 77 -10.24 -19.45 -8.81
CA LEU A 77 -11.01 -18.21 -8.75
C LEU A 77 -12.43 -18.38 -9.31
N LEU A 78 -13.43 -18.17 -8.45
CA LEU A 78 -14.84 -18.21 -8.82
C LEU A 78 -15.48 -16.82 -8.78
N LEU A 79 -15.99 -16.34 -9.91
CA LEU A 79 -16.73 -15.08 -10.01
C LEU A 79 -18.25 -15.35 -10.00
N LYS A 80 -18.94 -14.75 -9.02
CA LYS A 80 -20.40 -14.81 -8.92
C LYS A 80 -21.05 -13.54 -9.46
N ARG A 81 -22.03 -13.70 -10.35
CA ARG A 81 -22.91 -12.63 -10.84
C ARG A 81 -24.36 -13.09 -10.72
N GLY A 82 -25.10 -12.55 -9.75
CA GLY A 82 -26.46 -13.01 -9.45
C GLY A 82 -26.46 -14.48 -9.02
N THR A 83 -27.18 -15.33 -9.76
CA THR A 83 -27.23 -16.79 -9.56
C THR A 83 -26.18 -17.55 -10.36
N THR A 84 -25.43 -16.88 -11.23
CA THR A 84 -24.40 -17.53 -12.06
C THR A 84 -23.03 -17.46 -11.40
N THR A 85 -22.33 -18.59 -11.35
CA THR A 85 -20.92 -18.68 -10.97
C THR A 85 -20.11 -19.04 -12.21
N ARG A 86 -18.97 -18.37 -12.42
CA ARG A 86 -18.03 -18.65 -13.51
C ARG A 86 -16.64 -18.89 -12.92
N GLN A 87 -15.99 -19.97 -13.34
CA GLN A 87 -14.59 -20.22 -13.02
C GLN A 87 -13.70 -19.40 -13.94
N VAL A 88 -12.68 -18.76 -13.37
CA VAL A 88 -11.66 -18.01 -14.11
C VAL A 88 -10.32 -18.69 -13.89
N ILE A 89 -9.70 -19.10 -15.01
CA ILE A 89 -8.36 -19.66 -15.01
C ILE A 89 -7.40 -18.54 -15.40
N ILE A 90 -6.54 -18.13 -14.47
CA ILE A 90 -5.47 -17.17 -14.72
C ILE A 90 -4.20 -17.99 -14.96
N LEU A 91 -3.77 -18.10 -16.22
CA LEU A 91 -2.60 -18.88 -16.66
C LEU A 91 -1.28 -18.12 -16.43
#